data_AF-Q121G6-F1
#
_entry.id   AF-Q121G6-F1
#
_cell.length_a   1.000
_cell.length_b   1.000
_cell.length_c   1.000
_cell.angle_alpha   90.00
_cell.angle_beta   90.00
_cell.angle_gamma   90.00
#
_symmetry.space_group_name_H-M   'P 1'
#
loop_
_entity.id
_entity.type
_entity.pdbx_description
1 polymer ?
#
loop_
_entity_poly.entity_id
_entity_poly.type
_entity_poly.pdbx_seq_one_letter_code
_entity_poly.pdbx_strand_id
1 'polypeptide(L)'
;MQTLTSIRHALGTSLVGILLATGGHAFAAGAGAAFIDICANGQQGPHPYNCESETNELVKQRVIVSITPDSQHGGRIGAFYVGLRTDGQIRGNFTSKGWSGWSGGLFEPVALFESMPGSAQQYVVLDGGLLCPQIGGGTSELWAGYGILNDNGEVMVKNYKNYLSKGITYEHLVRTYVQREMSESERAWKVLEITCPVGNSAGDN
;
A
#
# COMPACT_ATOMS: atom_id res chain seq x y z
N MET A 1 46.04 -32.11 -30.30
CA MET A 1 45.06 -32.55 -29.31
C MET A 1 45.14 -31.59 -28.12
N GLN A 2 44.27 -30.58 -28.11
CA GLN A 2 44.15 -29.60 -27.03
C GLN A 2 42.73 -29.69 -26.49
N THR A 3 42.58 -30.03 -25.21
CA THR A 3 41.33 -30.02 -24.46
C THR A 3 41.31 -28.74 -23.62
N LEU A 4 40.44 -27.79 -23.99
CA LEU A 4 40.10 -26.63 -23.18
C LEU A 4 38.69 -26.84 -22.63
N THR A 5 38.60 -27.08 -21.32
CA THR A 5 37.34 -27.15 -20.56
C THR A 5 36.90 -25.73 -20.21
N SER A 6 35.78 -25.29 -20.79
CA SER A 6 35.16 -24.00 -20.53
C SER A 6 34.21 -24.10 -19.32
N ILE A 7 34.51 -23.35 -18.26
CA ILE A 7 33.62 -23.13 -17.12
C ILE A 7 32.65 -22.01 -17.51
N ARG A 8 31.36 -22.34 -17.66
CA ARG A 8 30.28 -21.35 -17.76
C ARG A 8 29.75 -21.03 -16.37
N HIS A 9 30.13 -19.86 -15.83
CA HIS A 9 29.36 -19.22 -14.77
C HIS A 9 28.19 -18.47 -15.41
N ALA A 10 26.97 -18.87 -15.06
CA ALA A 10 25.75 -18.15 -15.41
C ALA A 10 25.62 -16.94 -14.48
N LEU A 11 25.97 -15.76 -14.98
CA LEU A 11 25.59 -14.49 -14.37
C LEU A 11 24.12 -14.22 -14.71
N GLY A 12 23.22 -14.72 -13.87
CA GLY A 12 21.83 -14.30 -13.81
C GLY A 12 21.72 -13.00 -13.02
N THR A 13 22.17 -11.88 -13.60
CA THR A 13 21.91 -10.56 -13.04
C THR A 13 20.45 -10.20 -13.29
N SER A 14 19.60 -10.46 -12.29
CA SER A 14 18.30 -9.79 -12.19
C SER A 14 18.55 -8.31 -11.98
N LEU A 15 18.18 -7.50 -12.98
CA LEU A 15 18.09 -6.05 -12.83
C LEU A 15 17.00 -5.75 -11.79
N VAL A 16 17.42 -5.50 -10.56
CA VAL A 16 16.66 -4.67 -9.62
C VAL A 16 16.71 -3.25 -10.20
N GLY A 17 15.58 -2.78 -10.71
CA GLY A 17 15.45 -1.43 -11.25
C GLY A 17 15.69 -0.39 -10.16
N ILE A 18 16.90 0.15 -10.10
CA ILE A 18 17.20 1.40 -9.42
C ILE A 18 16.49 2.50 -10.22
N LEU A 19 15.50 3.15 -9.61
CA LEU A 19 14.82 4.31 -10.21
C LEU A 19 15.78 5.51 -10.19
N LEU A 20 16.66 5.60 -11.19
CA LEU A 20 17.43 6.81 -11.47
C LEU A 20 16.51 7.80 -12.21
N ALA A 21 16.11 8.85 -11.50
CA ALA A 21 15.32 9.94 -12.04
C ALA A 21 16.15 10.80 -13.00
N THR A 22 15.89 10.70 -14.30
CA THR A 22 16.23 11.73 -15.28
C THR A 22 15.18 11.76 -16.38
N GLY A 23 14.52 12.91 -16.57
CA GLY A 23 13.66 13.19 -17.74
C GLY A 23 12.24 13.59 -17.36
N GLY A 24 11.84 14.80 -17.75
CA GLY A 24 10.50 15.33 -17.53
C GLY A 24 9.45 14.49 -18.24
N HIS A 25 8.76 13.65 -17.47
CA HIS A 25 7.62 12.85 -17.90
C HIS A 25 6.52 13.09 -16.87
N ALA A 26 5.30 13.34 -17.34
CA ALA A 26 4.13 13.32 -16.49
C ALA A 26 4.15 11.99 -15.73
N PHE A 27 4.32 12.05 -14.41
CA PHE A 27 4.33 10.86 -13.58
C PHE A 27 2.93 10.25 -13.65
N ALA A 28 2.81 9.09 -14.31
CA ALA A 28 1.56 8.34 -14.33
C ALA A 28 1.17 8.03 -12.88
N ALA A 29 -0.09 8.32 -12.55
CA ALA A 29 -0.63 8.02 -11.24
C ALA A 29 -0.51 6.52 -10.93
N GLY A 30 -0.24 6.17 -9.68
CA GLY A 30 -0.13 4.76 -9.30
C GLY A 30 0.20 4.57 -7.83
N ALA A 31 0.20 3.31 -7.42
CA ALA A 31 0.64 2.91 -6.10
C ALA A 31 1.52 1.66 -6.19
N GLY A 32 2.36 1.46 -5.18
CA GLY A 32 3.21 0.28 -5.06
C GLY A 32 3.55 0.00 -3.60
N ALA A 33 4.16 -1.15 -3.33
CA ALA A 33 4.65 -1.50 -2.01
C ALA A 33 6.08 -2.05 -2.08
N ALA A 34 6.89 -1.69 -1.09
CA ALA A 34 8.15 -2.35 -0.79
C ALA A 34 7.94 -3.27 0.41
N PHE A 35 8.27 -4.55 0.25
CA PHE A 35 8.27 -5.54 1.32
C PHE A 35 9.71 -5.88 1.66
N ILE A 36 10.10 -5.59 2.90
CA ILE A 36 11.47 -5.67 3.39
C ILE A 36 11.52 -6.65 4.56
N ASP A 37 12.43 -7.61 4.48
CA ASP A 37 12.79 -8.52 5.55
C ASP A 37 13.99 -7.94 6.31
N ILE A 38 13.98 -8.05 7.64
CA ILE A 38 15.03 -7.54 8.53
C ILE A 38 15.49 -8.67 9.44
N CYS A 39 16.78 -8.98 9.38
CA CYS A 39 17.41 -10.06 10.12
C CYS A 39 17.93 -9.60 11.49
N ALA A 40 18.21 -10.54 12.40
CA ALA A 40 18.62 -10.27 13.78
C ALA A 40 19.90 -9.41 13.89
N ASN A 41 20.81 -9.51 12.91
CA ASN A 41 22.04 -8.71 12.87
C ASN A 41 21.85 -7.28 12.29
N GLY A 42 20.61 -6.90 11.95
CA GLY A 42 20.26 -5.61 11.38
C GLY A 42 20.39 -5.50 9.86
N GLN A 43 20.82 -6.56 9.16
CA GLN A 43 20.74 -6.62 7.70
C GLN A 43 19.29 -6.60 7.23
N GLN A 44 19.04 -5.94 6.10
CA GLN A 44 17.71 -5.81 5.53
C GLN A 44 17.77 -5.92 4.01
N GLY A 45 16.71 -6.47 3.41
CA GLY A 45 16.60 -6.59 1.97
C GLY A 45 15.19 -6.90 1.51
N PRO A 46 14.95 -6.90 0.18
CA PRO A 46 13.62 -7.16 -0.37
C PRO A 46 13.17 -8.60 -0.08
N HIS A 47 11.90 -8.77 0.29
CA HIS A 47 11.31 -10.09 0.55
C HIS A 47 11.18 -10.91 -0.76
N PRO A 48 11.51 -12.21 -0.76
CA PRO A 48 12.16 -12.94 0.33
C PRO A 48 13.65 -12.60 0.42
N TYR A 49 14.12 -12.23 1.62
CA TYR A 49 15.54 -11.99 1.88
C TYR A 49 16.15 -13.15 2.66
N ASN A 50 17.36 -13.56 2.27
CA ASN A 50 18.03 -14.68 2.93
C ASN A 50 18.85 -14.19 4.13
N CYS A 51 18.44 -14.59 5.33
CA CYS A 51 19.21 -14.36 6.55
C CYS A 51 20.08 -15.63 6.81
N GLU A 52 21.28 -15.69 6.22
CA GLU A 52 22.08 -16.92 6.01
C GLU A 52 22.86 -17.47 7.24
N SER A 53 22.43 -17.30 8.50
CA SER A 53 23.15 -17.95 9.62
C SER A 53 22.27 -18.24 10.84
N GLU A 54 22.70 -19.20 11.68
CA GLU A 54 22.01 -19.59 12.94
C GLU A 54 21.79 -18.42 13.91
N THR A 55 22.63 -17.38 13.83
CA THR A 55 22.54 -16.15 14.61
C THR A 55 21.88 -14.99 13.87
N ASN A 56 21.49 -15.20 12.62
CA ASN A 56 20.92 -14.20 11.73
C ASN A 56 19.57 -14.72 11.24
N GLU A 57 18.59 -14.80 12.14
CA GLU A 57 17.24 -15.19 11.80
C GLU A 57 16.41 -13.99 11.34
N LEU A 58 15.31 -14.25 10.61
CA LEU A 58 14.34 -13.22 10.27
C LEU A 58 13.55 -12.84 11.52
N VAL A 59 13.70 -11.60 11.98
CA VAL A 59 13.06 -11.13 13.22
C VAL A 59 11.94 -10.14 12.96
N LYS A 60 11.98 -9.44 11.83
CA LYS A 60 11.11 -8.30 11.58
C LYS A 60 10.80 -8.16 10.10
N GLN A 61 9.59 -7.72 9.81
CA GLN A 61 9.13 -7.42 8.46
C GLN A 61 8.60 -5.99 8.40
N ARG A 62 8.91 -5.30 7.31
CA ARG A 62 8.48 -3.93 7.05
C ARG A 62 7.79 -3.85 5.70
N VAL A 63 6.62 -3.22 5.68
CA VAL A 63 5.89 -2.94 4.45
C VAL A 63 5.71 -1.44 4.32
N ILE A 64 6.19 -0.88 3.23
CA ILE A 64 6.09 0.54 2.89
C ILE A 64 5.23 0.67 1.65
N VAL A 65 4.09 1.35 1.75
CA VAL A 65 3.22 1.66 0.62
C VAL A 65 3.57 3.04 0.08
N SER A 66 3.74 3.15 -1.23
CA SER A 66 3.90 4.42 -1.93
C SER A 66 2.65 4.71 -2.76
N ILE A 67 2.15 5.95 -2.69
CA ILE A 67 1.02 6.43 -3.50
C ILE A 67 1.46 7.69 -4.22
N THR A 68 1.42 7.66 -5.55
CA THR A 68 1.76 8.78 -6.44
C THR A 68 0.47 9.23 -7.12
N PRO A 69 -0.08 10.41 -6.77
CA PRO A 69 -1.22 10.94 -7.47
C PRO A 69 -0.80 11.47 -8.84
N ASP A 70 -1.76 11.58 -9.76
CA ASP A 70 -1.52 12.30 -11.01
C ASP A 70 -1.11 13.75 -10.72
N SER A 71 -0.06 14.20 -11.39
CA SER A 71 0.41 15.59 -11.32
C SER A 71 -0.70 16.62 -11.61
N GLN A 72 -1.66 16.29 -12.49
CA GLN A 72 -2.78 17.18 -12.83
C GLN A 72 -3.79 17.37 -11.67
N HIS A 73 -3.72 16.50 -10.67
CA HIS A 73 -4.56 16.57 -9.48
C HIS A 73 -3.89 17.32 -8.31
N GLY A 74 -2.61 17.70 -8.46
CA GLY A 74 -1.92 18.52 -7.47
C GLY A 74 -2.71 19.78 -7.15
N GLY A 75 -2.81 20.13 -5.87
CA GLY A 75 -3.58 21.30 -5.43
C GLY A 75 -5.06 21.07 -5.14
N ARG A 76 -5.65 19.96 -5.61
CA ARG A 76 -7.05 19.63 -5.30
C ARG A 76 -7.20 19.05 -3.89
N ILE A 77 -8.38 19.16 -3.30
CA ILE A 77 -8.69 18.40 -2.08
C ILE A 77 -8.71 16.90 -2.46
N GLY A 78 -8.15 16.03 -1.63
CA GLY A 78 -8.15 14.60 -1.90
C GLY A 78 -7.70 13.77 -0.71
N ALA A 79 -7.73 12.44 -0.86
CA ALA A 79 -7.34 11.55 0.22
C ALA A 79 -6.67 10.28 -0.30
N PHE A 80 -5.77 9.75 0.53
CA PHE A 80 -5.08 8.49 0.29
C PHE A 80 -5.66 7.38 1.16
N TYR A 81 -5.74 6.20 0.58
CA TYR A 81 -6.34 5.03 1.20
C TYR A 81 -5.41 3.84 1.09
N VAL A 82 -5.33 3.07 2.17
CA VAL A 82 -4.68 1.75 2.19
C VAL A 82 -5.63 0.77 2.86
N GLY A 83 -5.90 -0.34 2.19
CA GLY A 83 -6.84 -1.37 2.63
C GLY A 83 -6.25 -2.76 2.59
N LEU A 84 -6.71 -3.62 3.49
CA LEU A 84 -6.38 -5.04 3.54
C LEU A 84 -7.60 -5.86 3.13
N ARG A 85 -7.42 -6.76 2.17
CA ARG A 85 -8.38 -7.80 1.84
C ARG A 85 -7.79 -9.16 2.18
N THR A 86 -8.61 -10.08 2.64
CA THR A 86 -8.22 -11.49 2.82
C THR A 86 -9.33 -12.34 2.23
N ASP A 87 -8.97 -13.24 1.33
CA ASP A 87 -9.91 -14.09 0.58
C ASP A 87 -11.04 -13.28 -0.10
N GLY A 88 -10.67 -12.14 -0.68
CA GLY A 88 -11.59 -11.23 -1.38
C GLY A 88 -12.43 -10.32 -0.48
N GLN A 89 -12.45 -10.52 0.84
CA GLN A 89 -13.20 -9.70 1.80
C GLN A 89 -12.32 -8.59 2.38
N ILE A 90 -12.83 -7.36 2.45
CA ILE A 90 -12.12 -6.26 3.11
C ILE A 90 -12.10 -6.53 4.62
N ARG A 91 -10.91 -6.58 5.22
CA ARG A 91 -10.69 -6.83 6.64
C ARG A 91 -10.46 -5.55 7.43
N GLY A 92 -9.81 -4.58 6.81
CA GLY A 92 -9.43 -3.36 7.50
C GLY A 92 -8.78 -2.34 6.60
N ASN A 93 -8.48 -1.21 7.21
CA ASN A 93 -7.85 -0.07 6.57
C ASN A 93 -6.75 0.49 7.46
N PHE A 94 -5.68 0.96 6.84
CA PHE A 94 -4.61 1.65 7.54
C PHE A 94 -4.91 3.15 7.55
N THR A 95 -4.99 3.70 8.76
CA THR A 95 -5.32 5.10 9.02
C THR A 95 -4.10 5.85 9.54
N SER A 96 -4.22 7.15 9.77
CA SER A 96 -3.20 7.94 10.48
C SER A 96 -2.91 7.43 11.90
N LYS A 97 -3.79 6.60 12.48
CA LYS A 97 -3.64 5.99 13.81
C LYS A 97 -3.18 4.53 13.77
N GLY A 98 -2.96 3.98 12.58
CA GLY A 98 -2.65 2.56 12.37
C GLY A 98 -3.85 1.77 11.83
N TRP A 99 -3.76 0.44 11.94
CA TRP A 99 -4.77 -0.48 11.41
C TRP A 99 -6.07 -0.44 12.23
N SER A 100 -7.18 -0.31 11.51
CA SER A 100 -8.53 -0.53 12.05
C SER A 100 -9.21 -1.65 11.29
N GLY A 101 -10.00 -2.47 11.99
CA GLY A 101 -10.97 -3.34 11.35
C GLY A 101 -12.02 -2.53 10.59
N TRP A 102 -12.54 -3.09 9.50
CA TRP A 102 -13.60 -2.45 8.72
C TRP A 102 -14.91 -3.23 8.84
N SER A 103 -16.00 -2.53 9.17
CA SER A 103 -17.34 -3.11 9.34
C SER A 103 -18.38 -2.50 8.39
N GLY A 104 -17.97 -1.68 7.42
CA GLY A 104 -18.84 -1.01 6.46
C GLY A 104 -18.69 0.51 6.44
N GLY A 105 -19.38 1.16 5.50
CA GLY A 105 -19.42 2.62 5.38
C GLY A 105 -18.16 3.23 4.73
N LEU A 106 -17.85 4.48 5.11
CA LEU A 106 -16.70 5.20 4.58
C LEU A 106 -15.39 4.61 5.11
N PHE A 107 -14.44 4.40 4.20
CA PHE A 107 -13.07 4.11 4.56
C PHE A 107 -12.45 5.33 5.24
N GLU A 108 -11.75 5.11 6.35
CA GLU A 108 -10.91 6.17 6.92
C GLU A 108 -9.60 6.24 6.13
N PRO A 109 -9.28 7.41 5.54
CA PRO A 109 -8.06 7.55 4.77
C PRO A 109 -6.84 7.51 5.68
N VAL A 110 -5.70 7.12 5.12
CA VAL A 110 -4.40 7.28 5.81
C VAL A 110 -4.03 8.76 5.92
N ALA A 111 -4.43 9.55 4.93
CA ALA A 111 -4.25 11.00 4.92
C ALA A 111 -5.37 11.69 4.12
N LEU A 112 -5.88 12.79 4.66
CA LEU A 112 -6.76 13.73 3.97
C LEU A 112 -5.95 15.01 3.71
N PHE A 113 -6.01 15.49 2.47
CA PHE A 113 -5.27 16.66 2.02
C PHE A 113 -6.24 17.74 1.58
N GLU A 114 -6.06 18.96 2.09
CA GLU A 114 -6.72 20.14 1.53
C GLU A 114 -6.12 20.54 0.18
N SER A 115 -4.89 20.11 -0.07
CA SER A 115 -4.15 20.31 -1.32
C SER A 115 -3.28 19.07 -1.56
N MET A 116 -3.65 18.30 -2.58
CA MET A 116 -3.01 17.03 -2.91
C MET A 116 -1.55 17.24 -3.29
N PRO A 117 -0.63 16.43 -2.76
CA PRO A 117 0.78 16.53 -3.11
C PRO A 117 0.96 16.18 -4.59
N GLY A 118 1.89 16.85 -5.27
CA GLY A 118 2.26 16.52 -6.66
C GLY A 118 3.27 15.37 -6.79
N SER A 119 3.64 14.75 -5.67
CA SER A 119 4.68 13.73 -5.58
C SER A 119 4.25 12.54 -4.72
N ALA A 120 4.97 11.43 -4.88
CA ALA A 120 4.76 10.21 -4.13
C ALA A 120 4.80 10.45 -2.60
N GLN A 121 3.82 9.90 -1.88
CA GLN A 121 3.85 9.81 -0.43
C GLN A 121 4.05 8.37 -0.01
N GLN A 122 4.80 8.16 1.08
CA GLN A 122 5.12 6.84 1.60
C GLN A 122 4.53 6.64 3.00
N TYR A 123 4.02 5.44 3.22
CA TYR A 123 3.37 5.02 4.47
C TYR A 123 3.96 3.70 4.92
N VAL A 124 4.57 3.68 6.11
CA VAL A 124 5.02 2.43 6.73
C VAL A 124 3.80 1.79 7.40
N VAL A 125 3.23 0.78 6.74
CA VAL A 125 1.97 0.14 7.17
C VAL A 125 2.20 -1.11 8.01
N LEU A 126 3.42 -1.62 7.99
CA LEU A 126 3.93 -2.64 8.89
C LEU A 126 5.36 -2.27 9.24
N ASP A 127 5.68 -2.25 10.53
CA ASP A 127 7.05 -2.16 11.01
C ASP A 127 7.23 -2.99 12.28
N GLY A 128 6.88 -4.27 12.20
CA GLY A 128 6.74 -5.15 13.35
C GLY A 128 7.30 -6.54 13.12
N GLY A 129 6.95 -7.47 14.02
CA GLY A 129 7.34 -8.88 13.88
C GLY A 129 6.80 -9.52 12.60
N LEU A 130 7.01 -10.83 12.46
CA LEU A 130 6.61 -11.57 11.27
C LEU A 130 5.13 -11.34 10.91
N LEU A 131 4.86 -11.13 9.63
CA LEU A 131 3.54 -10.73 9.13
C LEU A 131 2.51 -11.86 9.25
N CYS A 132 2.88 -13.10 8.87
CA CYS A 132 1.93 -14.21 8.85
C CYS A 132 1.28 -14.56 10.20
N PRO A 133 2.01 -14.55 11.33
CA PRO A 133 1.39 -14.65 12.65
C PRO A 133 0.38 -13.54 12.96
N GLN A 134 0.49 -12.36 12.35
CA GLN A 134 -0.38 -11.21 12.61
C GLN A 134 -1.63 -11.20 11.73
N ILE A 135 -1.51 -11.57 10.45
CA ILE A 135 -2.64 -11.55 9.49
C ILE A 135 -3.39 -12.88 9.41
N GLY A 136 -2.81 -13.96 9.96
CA GLY A 136 -3.38 -15.31 9.89
C GLY A 136 -3.06 -16.02 8.57
N GLY A 137 -3.51 -17.27 8.46
CA GLY A 137 -3.35 -18.08 7.25
C GLY A 137 -4.28 -17.63 6.12
N GLY A 138 -3.87 -17.87 4.87
CA GLY A 138 -4.64 -17.53 3.67
C GLY A 138 -3.94 -16.50 2.78
N THR A 139 -4.64 -16.04 1.74
CA THR A 139 -4.11 -15.02 0.82
C THR A 139 -4.68 -13.66 1.18
N SER A 140 -3.79 -12.76 1.58
CA SER A 140 -4.10 -11.37 1.88
C SER A 140 -3.53 -10.45 0.81
N GLU A 141 -4.35 -9.48 0.39
CA GLU A 141 -4.01 -8.46 -0.59
C GLU A 141 -3.98 -7.10 0.09
N LEU A 142 -2.91 -6.36 -0.13
CA LEU A 142 -2.81 -4.95 0.22
C LEU A 142 -3.20 -4.12 -0.99
N TRP A 143 -4.15 -3.22 -0.78
CA TRP A 143 -4.65 -2.29 -1.79
C TRP A 143 -4.31 -0.87 -1.38
N ALA A 144 -3.94 -0.04 -2.34
CA ALA A 144 -3.68 1.37 -2.10
C ALA A 144 -4.23 2.21 -3.24
N GLY A 145 -4.68 3.42 -2.93
CA GLY A 145 -5.34 4.27 -3.91
C GLY A 145 -5.54 5.68 -3.42
N TYR A 146 -6.06 6.53 -4.31
CA TYR A 146 -6.42 7.89 -3.98
C TYR A 146 -7.67 8.36 -4.70
N GLY A 147 -8.40 9.24 -4.02
CA GLY A 147 -9.49 10.00 -4.58
C GLY A 147 -9.20 11.49 -4.55
N ILE A 148 -9.94 12.23 -5.37
CA ILE A 148 -9.92 13.70 -5.35
C ILE A 148 -11.35 14.21 -5.26
N LEU A 149 -11.49 15.43 -4.73
CA LEU A 149 -12.70 16.19 -4.88
C LEU A 149 -12.68 16.79 -6.30
N ASN A 150 -13.36 16.10 -7.21
CA ASN A 150 -13.53 16.59 -8.58
C ASN A 150 -14.51 17.77 -8.62
N ASP A 151 -14.63 18.42 -9.78
CA ASP A 151 -15.44 19.63 -9.94
C ASP A 151 -16.91 19.42 -9.53
N ASN A 152 -17.48 18.25 -9.84
CA ASN A 152 -18.83 17.88 -9.42
C ASN A 152 -18.92 17.77 -7.89
N GLY A 153 -17.95 17.14 -7.23
CA GLY A 153 -17.85 17.06 -5.79
C GLY A 153 -17.74 18.43 -5.13
N GLU A 154 -16.94 19.34 -5.70
CA GLU A 154 -16.80 20.71 -5.21
C GLU A 154 -18.13 21.48 -5.24
N VAL A 155 -18.84 21.40 -6.37
CA VAL A 155 -20.17 22.01 -6.51
C VAL A 155 -21.15 21.45 -5.48
N MET A 156 -21.17 20.12 -5.31
CA MET A 156 -22.08 19.46 -4.37
C MET A 156 -21.76 19.85 -2.92
N VAL A 157 -20.49 19.81 -2.52
CA VAL A 157 -20.04 20.19 -1.18
C VAL A 157 -20.34 21.67 -0.89
N LYS A 158 -20.11 22.56 -1.86
CA LYS A 158 -20.42 23.99 -1.74
C LYS A 158 -21.92 24.25 -1.59
N ASN A 159 -22.74 23.56 -2.38
CA ASN A 159 -24.20 23.70 -2.29
C ASN A 159 -24.74 23.12 -0.98
N TYR A 160 -24.18 22.02 -0.49
CA TYR A 160 -24.59 21.40 0.77
C TYR A 160 -24.22 22.19 2.02
N LYS A 161 -23.18 23.03 1.99
CA LYS A 161 -22.83 23.93 3.11
C LYS A 161 -24.01 24.81 3.55
N ASN A 162 -24.91 25.15 2.64
CA ASN A 162 -26.11 25.96 2.93
C ASN A 162 -27.26 25.15 3.56
N TYR A 163 -27.19 23.82 3.53
CA TYR A 163 -28.26 22.90 3.94
C TYR A 163 -27.82 21.92 5.05
N LEU A 164 -26.67 22.16 5.70
CA LEU A 164 -26.13 21.25 6.71
C LEU A 164 -27.17 20.98 7.80
N SER A 165 -27.81 19.81 7.69
CA SER A 165 -28.64 19.22 8.71
C SER A 165 -27.75 18.82 9.90
N LYS A 166 -28.32 18.81 11.10
CA LYS A 166 -27.59 18.40 12.31
C LYS A 166 -27.02 16.99 12.11
N GLY A 167 -25.70 16.89 11.94
CA GLY A 167 -24.97 15.61 11.95
C GLY A 167 -24.06 15.34 10.74
N ILE A 168 -24.25 16.03 9.61
CA ILE A 168 -23.35 15.88 8.45
C ILE A 168 -22.29 16.99 8.51
N THR A 169 -21.02 16.62 8.62
CA THR A 169 -19.92 17.58 8.61
C THR A 169 -19.41 17.80 7.18
N TYR A 170 -18.76 18.96 6.95
CA TYR A 170 -18.07 19.22 5.68
C TYR A 170 -17.06 18.11 5.34
N GLU A 171 -16.28 17.68 6.32
CA GLU A 171 -15.31 16.59 6.17
C GLU A 171 -15.99 15.28 5.74
N HIS A 172 -17.15 14.95 6.32
CA HIS A 172 -17.90 13.75 5.94
C HIS A 172 -18.33 13.78 4.46
N LEU A 173 -18.80 14.94 3.98
CA LEU A 173 -19.17 15.12 2.57
C LEU A 173 -17.95 14.98 1.66
N VAL A 174 -16.85 15.68 1.98
CA VAL A 174 -15.60 15.60 1.21
C VAL A 174 -15.13 14.15 1.10
N ARG A 175 -15.04 13.44 2.23
CA ARG A 175 -14.61 12.04 2.25
C ARG A 175 -15.52 11.13 1.43
N THR A 176 -16.83 11.37 1.45
CA THR A 176 -17.79 10.61 0.64
C THR A 176 -17.53 10.78 -0.86
N TYR A 177 -17.40 12.01 -1.33
CA TYR A 177 -17.16 12.28 -2.75
C TYR A 177 -15.77 11.81 -3.20
N VAL A 178 -14.74 12.04 -2.38
CA VAL A 178 -13.37 11.59 -2.65
C VAL A 178 -13.30 10.06 -2.75
N GLN A 179 -13.88 9.32 -1.81
CA GLN A 179 -13.87 7.85 -1.85
C GLN A 179 -14.67 7.30 -3.03
N ARG A 180 -15.83 7.90 -3.33
CA ARG A 180 -16.63 7.54 -4.50
C ARG A 180 -15.85 7.74 -5.79
N GLU A 181 -15.20 8.89 -5.93
CA GLU A 181 -14.44 9.27 -7.12
C GLU A 181 -13.23 8.36 -7.33
N MET A 182 -12.54 7.94 -6.26
CA MET A 182 -11.49 6.91 -6.32
C MET A 182 -12.04 5.61 -6.93
N SER A 183 -13.22 5.16 -6.48
CA SER A 183 -13.85 3.93 -6.95
C SER A 183 -14.31 4.04 -8.41
N GLU A 184 -14.92 5.16 -8.80
CA GLU A 184 -15.42 5.39 -10.15
C GLU A 184 -14.30 5.58 -11.17
N SER A 185 -13.16 6.14 -10.74
CA SER A 185 -11.98 6.37 -11.58
C SER A 185 -11.00 5.19 -11.58
N GLU A 186 -11.32 4.08 -10.90
CA GLU A 186 -10.48 2.88 -10.81
C GLU A 186 -9.06 3.16 -10.27
N ARG A 187 -8.92 4.15 -9.37
CA ARG A 187 -7.63 4.56 -8.81
C ARG A 187 -7.31 3.88 -7.49
N ALA A 188 -7.52 2.57 -7.48
CA ALA A 188 -7.15 1.67 -6.40
C ALA A 188 -6.48 0.44 -7.00
N TRP A 189 -5.27 0.14 -6.54
CA TRP A 189 -4.43 -0.92 -7.08
C TRP A 189 -4.08 -1.92 -6.01
N LYS A 190 -4.03 -3.20 -6.37
CA LYS A 190 -3.35 -4.21 -5.55
C LYS A 190 -1.86 -3.93 -5.61
N VAL A 191 -1.28 -3.60 -4.45
CA VAL A 191 0.15 -3.22 -4.35
C VAL A 191 1.02 -4.34 -3.77
N LEU A 192 0.41 -5.27 -3.05
CA LEU A 192 1.10 -6.44 -2.49
C LEU A 192 0.10 -7.59 -2.33
N GLU A 193 0.58 -8.82 -2.53
CA GLU A 193 -0.14 -10.04 -2.20
C GLU A 193 0.78 -10.90 -1.32
N ILE A 194 0.28 -11.33 -0.16
CA ILE A 194 0.98 -12.22 0.75
C ILE A 194 0.13 -13.46 0.93
N THR A 195 0.71 -14.63 0.67
CA THR A 195 0.10 -15.90 1.03
C THR A 195 0.81 -16.46 2.24
N CYS A 196 0.07 -16.59 3.34
CA CYS A 196 0.55 -17.17 4.57
C CYS A 196 0.10 -18.62 4.69
N PRO A 197 0.97 -19.52 5.17
CA PRO A 197 0.59 -20.92 5.37
C PRO A 197 -0.60 -20.98 6.32
N VAL A 198 -1.65 -21.68 5.91
CA VAL A 198 -2.73 -22.06 6.81
C VAL A 198 -2.15 -23.05 7.80
N GLY A 199 -2.09 -22.65 9.08
CA GLY A 199 -1.68 -23.58 10.12
C GLY A 199 -2.63 -24.76 10.09
N ASN A 200 -2.12 -25.97 9.84
CA ASN A 200 -2.86 -27.18 10.15
C ASN A 200 -3.05 -27.19 11.67
N SER A 201 -4.18 -26.69 12.15
CA SER A 201 -4.69 -27.06 13.47
C SER A 201 -5.30 -28.47 13.36
N ALA A 202 -4.50 -29.43 12.91
CA ALA A 202 -4.82 -30.85 12.92
C ALA A 202 -3.84 -31.50 13.89
N GLY A 203 -4.38 -32.09 14.95
CA GLY A 203 -3.68 -32.37 16.19
C GLY A 203 -2.48 -33.30 16.06
N ASP A 204 -1.44 -32.94 16.80
CA ASP A 204 -0.52 -33.91 17.38
C ASP A 204 -0.99 -34.15 18.82
N ASN A 205 -1.56 -35.33 19.04
CA ASN A 205 -1.68 -35.95 20.37
C ASN A 205 -0.31 -36.48 20.80
#